data_AF-A6WVQ4-F1
#
_entry.id   AF-A6WVQ4-F1
#
_cell.length_a   1.000
_cell.length_b   1.000
_cell.length_c   1.000
_cell.angle_alpha   90.00
_cell.angle_beta   90.00
_cell.angle_gamma   90.00
#
_symmetry.space_group_name_H-M   'P 1'
#
loop_
_entity.id
_entity.type
_entity.pdbx_description
1 polymer ?
#
loop_
_entity_poly.entity_id
_entity_poly.type
_entity_poly.pdbx_seq_one_letter_code
_entity_poly.pdbx_strand_id
1 'polypeptide(L)'
;MEMLKLVALDEEDLQVLSAHLQDAVLKVSDLQYLGNEKRFVLTANRFVWEESKPKFLRKPQYQRRRTALHFNRVIAAKAVGIDRQKPDEVLSLMAIQFTAGETPAGTIELTFSANAAIRLEVECIEAQMTDLGAAWETESLPRHNV
;
A
#
# COMPACT_ATOMS: atom_id res chain seq x y z
N MET A 1 -10.15 0.87 18.83
CA MET A 1 -10.84 0.68 17.54
C MET A 1 -10.20 -0.52 16.83
N GLU A 2 -11.03 -1.33 16.17
CA GLU A 2 -10.62 -2.60 15.58
C GLU A 2 -9.60 -2.43 14.44
N MET A 3 -8.82 -3.49 14.22
CA MET A 3 -7.86 -3.59 13.13
C MET A 3 -8.60 -3.64 11.79
N LEU A 4 -8.15 -2.87 10.80
CA LEU A 4 -8.76 -2.94 9.47
C LEU A 4 -8.37 -4.24 8.76
N LYS A 5 -9.36 -4.88 8.15
CA LYS A 5 -9.19 -5.96 7.20
C LYS A 5 -10.07 -5.66 5.98
N LEU A 6 -9.43 -5.33 4.87
CA LEU A 6 -10.10 -4.93 3.64
C LEU A 6 -9.71 -5.89 2.51
N VAL A 7 -10.63 -6.06 1.57
CA VAL A 7 -10.43 -6.86 0.35
C VAL A 7 -10.84 -5.98 -0.82
N ALA A 8 -10.10 -6.08 -1.93
CA ALA A 8 -10.49 -5.48 -3.20
C ALA A 8 -10.60 -6.52 -4.30
N LEU A 9 -11.76 -6.54 -4.94
CA LEU A 9 -12.08 -7.44 -6.06
C LEU A 9 -12.40 -6.67 -7.36
N ASP A 10 -12.54 -5.35 -7.26
CA ASP A 10 -12.72 -4.44 -8.39
C ASP A 10 -11.91 -3.14 -8.21
N GLU A 11 -12.04 -2.23 -9.16
CA GLU A 11 -11.29 -0.97 -9.18
C GLU A 11 -11.76 -0.01 -8.08
N GLU A 12 -13.05 -0.01 -7.72
CA GLU A 12 -13.60 0.87 -6.68
C GLU A 12 -13.05 0.45 -5.30
N ASP A 13 -13.03 -0.85 -5.01
CA ASP A 13 -12.43 -1.37 -3.79
C ASP A 13 -10.92 -1.07 -3.75
N LEU A 14 -10.22 -1.17 -4.89
CA LEU A 14 -8.80 -0.90 -4.98
C LEU A 14 -8.50 0.58 -4.67
N GLN A 15 -9.38 1.50 -5.08
CA GLN A 15 -9.28 2.92 -4.71
C GLN A 15 -9.43 3.12 -3.20
N VAL A 16 -10.33 2.39 -2.53
CA VAL A 16 -10.48 2.42 -1.07
C VAL A 16 -9.20 1.93 -0.38
N LEU A 17 -8.61 0.82 -0.86
CA LEU A 17 -7.31 0.35 -0.37
C LEU A 17 -6.21 1.39 -0.57
N SER A 18 -6.13 2.00 -1.77
CA SER A 18 -5.15 3.04 -2.07
C SER A 18 -5.27 4.22 -1.10
N ALA A 19 -6.48 4.67 -0.79
CA ALA A 19 -6.70 5.77 0.15
C ALA A 19 -6.22 5.43 1.58
N HIS A 20 -6.47 4.21 2.06
CA HIS A 20 -6.01 3.78 3.40
C HIS A 20 -4.49 3.55 3.48
N LEU A 21 -3.85 3.27 2.34
CA LEU A 21 -2.42 3.00 2.24
C LEU A 21 -1.60 4.18 1.72
N GLN A 22 -2.25 5.29 1.36
CA GLN A 22 -1.56 6.52 1.02
C GLN A 22 -0.66 6.94 2.18
N ASP A 23 0.59 7.28 1.88
CA ASP A 23 1.64 7.63 2.85
C ASP A 23 2.09 6.49 3.75
N ALA A 24 1.79 5.26 3.35
CA ALA A 24 2.40 4.09 3.95
C ALA A 24 3.90 4.07 3.65
N VAL A 25 4.69 3.83 4.70
CA VAL A 25 6.14 3.79 4.62
C VAL A 25 6.62 2.37 4.84
N LEU A 26 7.52 1.90 3.98
CA LEU A 26 8.05 0.54 3.99
C LEU A 26 9.50 0.55 3.53
N LYS A 27 10.23 -0.51 3.85
CA LYS A 27 11.59 -0.72 3.34
C LYS A 27 11.57 -1.54 2.06
N VAL A 28 12.63 -1.47 1.26
CA VAL A 28 12.83 -2.39 0.13
C VAL A 28 12.79 -3.85 0.59
N SER A 29 13.32 -4.16 1.78
CA SER A 29 13.25 -5.50 2.38
C SER A 29 11.84 -5.97 2.74
N ASP A 30 10.87 -5.06 2.84
CA ASP A 30 9.48 -5.40 3.15
C ASP A 30 8.71 -5.89 1.91
N LEU A 31 9.31 -5.83 0.70
CA LEU A 31 8.70 -6.24 -0.56
C LEU A 31 9.09 -7.68 -0.92
N GLN A 32 8.11 -8.51 -1.25
CA GLN A 32 8.37 -9.87 -1.71
C GLN A 32 7.43 -10.29 -2.85
N TYR A 33 8.03 -10.78 -3.93
CA TYR A 33 7.31 -11.45 -5.01
C TYR A 33 7.49 -12.96 -4.86
N LEU A 34 6.37 -13.69 -4.82
CA LEU A 34 6.28 -15.14 -4.69
C LEU A 34 5.70 -15.68 -6.00
N GLY A 35 6.53 -15.74 -7.06
CA GLY A 35 6.08 -16.09 -8.40
C GLY A 35 5.40 -17.46 -8.51
N ASN A 36 5.90 -18.47 -7.78
CA ASN A 36 5.29 -19.80 -7.73
C ASN A 36 3.88 -19.80 -7.11
N GLU A 37 3.60 -18.83 -6.23
CA GLU A 37 2.30 -18.64 -5.59
C GLU A 37 1.43 -17.63 -6.35
N LYS A 38 1.94 -17.03 -7.44
CA LYS A 38 1.33 -15.88 -8.13
C LYS A 38 0.94 -14.77 -7.15
N ARG A 39 1.82 -14.44 -6.21
CA ARG A 39 1.53 -13.49 -5.13
C ARG A 39 2.59 -12.41 -5.01
N PHE A 40 2.16 -11.19 -4.79
CA PHE A 40 3.03 -10.09 -4.36
C PHE A 40 2.60 -9.66 -2.95
N VAL A 41 3.54 -9.56 -2.03
CA VAL A 41 3.28 -9.17 -0.64
C VAL A 41 4.17 -8.01 -0.24
N LEU A 42 3.63 -7.13 0.58
CA LEU A 42 4.40 -6.11 1.28
C LEU A 42 3.91 -5.94 2.72
N THR A 43 4.79 -5.43 3.57
CA THR A 43 4.40 -4.88 4.87
C THR A 43 4.76 -3.41 4.94
N ALA A 44 3.90 -2.61 5.54
CA ALA A 44 4.10 -1.17 5.61
C ALA A 44 3.58 -0.59 6.92
N ASN A 45 4.03 0.62 7.22
CA ASN A 45 3.52 1.43 8.31
C ASN A 45 2.55 2.47 7.71
N ARG A 46 1.26 2.13 7.60
CA ARG A 46 0.25 3.03 7.04
C ARG A 46 -0.08 4.14 8.02
N PHE A 47 -0.40 5.32 7.50
CA PHE A 47 -0.97 6.39 8.29
C PHE A 47 -2.47 6.13 8.49
N VAL A 48 -2.99 6.36 9.70
CA VAL A 48 -4.40 6.11 10.05
C VAL A 48 -5.22 7.35 9.68
N TRP A 49 -5.48 7.53 8.39
CA TRP A 49 -6.21 8.68 7.85
C TRP A 49 -7.63 8.81 8.41
N GLU A 50 -8.29 7.69 8.65
CA GLU A 50 -9.65 7.62 9.18
C GLU A 50 -9.80 8.29 10.56
N GLU A 51 -8.73 8.34 11.36
CA GLU A 51 -8.70 8.96 12.69
C GLU A 51 -8.02 10.34 12.72
N SER A 52 -7.52 10.81 11.58
CA SER A 52 -6.74 12.05 11.50
C SER A 52 -7.57 13.34 11.65
N LYS A 53 -8.90 13.24 11.56
CA LYS A 53 -9.81 14.39 11.66
C LYS A 53 -9.87 14.91 13.10
N PRO A 54 -9.82 16.23 13.32
CA PRO A 54 -9.96 16.81 14.65
C PRO A 54 -11.33 16.45 15.24
N LYS A 55 -11.34 15.94 16.47
CA LYS A 55 -12.56 15.74 17.27
C LYS A 55 -12.75 16.98 18.16
N PHE A 56 -14.00 17.36 18.45
CA PHE A 56 -14.31 18.57 19.24
C PHE A 56 -13.41 18.70 20.48
N LEU A 57 -12.79 19.88 20.63
CA LEU A 57 -11.90 20.27 21.75
C LEU A 57 -10.63 19.42 21.94
N ARG A 58 -10.31 18.47 21.06
CA ARG A 58 -9.07 17.68 21.12
C ARG A 58 -8.16 17.95 19.92
N LYS A 59 -6.86 18.07 20.18
CA LYS A 59 -5.85 18.08 19.11
C LYS A 59 -5.91 16.76 18.34
N PRO A 60 -5.72 16.77 17.01
CA PRO A 60 -5.62 15.54 16.25
C PRO A 60 -4.43 14.71 16.76
N GLN A 61 -4.69 13.43 17.07
CA GLN A 61 -3.65 12.46 17.37
C GLN A 61 -3.40 11.66 16.11
N TYR A 62 -2.24 11.84 15.51
CA TYR A 62 -1.88 11.07 14.34
C TYR A 62 -1.34 9.71 14.75
N GLN A 63 -1.68 8.71 13.97
CA GLN A 63 -1.35 7.33 14.29
C GLN A 63 -0.81 6.62 13.06
N ARG A 64 0.02 5.61 13.31
CA ARG A 64 0.41 4.63 12.31
C ARG A 64 0.08 3.23 12.78
N ARG A 65 -0.11 2.33 11.81
CA ARG A 65 -0.31 0.90 12.03
C ARG A 65 0.61 0.10 11.12
N ARG A 66 1.13 -1.01 11.64
CA ARG A 66 1.82 -2.01 10.83
C ARG A 66 0.74 -2.81 10.11
N THR A 67 0.86 -2.92 8.80
CA THR A 67 -0.17 -3.48 7.92
C THR A 67 0.49 -4.38 6.89
N ALA A 68 -0.12 -5.52 6.59
CA ALA A 68 0.23 -6.33 5.44
C ALA A 68 -0.71 -5.98 4.28
N LEU A 69 -0.16 -5.95 3.06
CA LEU A 69 -0.91 -5.90 1.81
C LEU A 69 -0.41 -7.03 0.93
N HIS A 70 -1.32 -7.77 0.32
CA HIS A 70 -0.96 -8.71 -0.73
C HIS A 70 -1.91 -8.64 -1.90
N PHE A 71 -1.36 -8.99 -3.06
CA PHE A 71 -2.07 -9.19 -4.32
C PHE A 71 -1.91 -10.65 -4.72
N ASN A 72 -3.03 -11.31 -5.02
CA ASN A 72 -3.03 -12.64 -5.62
C ASN A 72 -3.10 -12.51 -7.16
N ARG A 73 -2.97 -13.63 -7.86
CA ARG A 73 -3.07 -13.70 -9.33
C ARG A 73 -2.05 -12.85 -10.06
N VAL A 74 -0.90 -12.60 -9.44
CA VAL A 74 0.21 -11.83 -10.01
C VAL A 74 1.06 -12.71 -10.92
N ILE A 75 1.01 -12.43 -12.21
CA ILE A 75 1.74 -13.14 -13.28
C ILE A 75 3.19 -12.69 -13.32
N ALA A 76 3.44 -11.39 -13.15
CA ALA A 76 4.77 -10.80 -13.18
C ALA A 76 4.84 -9.55 -12.31
N ALA A 77 6.02 -9.25 -11.79
CA ALA A 77 6.32 -8.01 -11.08
C ALA A 77 7.57 -7.35 -11.65
N LYS A 78 7.50 -6.03 -11.90
CA LYS A 78 8.62 -5.22 -12.36
C LYS A 78 8.74 -3.99 -11.47
N ALA A 79 9.97 -3.60 -11.14
CA ALA A 79 10.25 -2.41 -10.34
C ALA A 79 11.13 -1.43 -11.13
N VAL A 80 10.90 -0.15 -10.94
CA VAL A 80 11.74 0.95 -11.45
C VAL A 80 12.02 1.92 -10.32
N GLY A 81 13.22 2.49 -10.30
CA GLY A 81 13.63 3.43 -9.24
C GLY A 81 13.80 2.78 -7.85
N ILE A 82 13.86 1.44 -7.77
CA ILE A 82 14.04 0.70 -6.51
C ILE A 82 15.31 -0.14 -6.63
N ASP A 83 16.31 0.16 -5.79
CA ASP A 83 17.55 -0.60 -5.72
C ASP A 83 17.42 -1.76 -4.74
N ARG A 84 17.33 -2.98 -5.29
CA ARG A 84 17.19 -4.22 -4.48
C ARG A 84 18.44 -4.55 -3.66
N GLN A 85 19.56 -3.88 -3.90
CA GLN A 85 20.79 -4.04 -3.11
C GLN A 85 20.79 -3.15 -1.85
N LYS A 86 19.80 -2.27 -1.70
CA LYS A 86 19.64 -1.37 -0.54
C LYS A 86 18.39 -1.75 0.27
N PRO A 87 18.43 -2.85 1.04
CA PRO A 87 17.25 -3.38 1.73
C PRO A 87 16.64 -2.39 2.74
N ASP A 88 17.45 -1.51 3.32
CA ASP A 88 17.01 -0.51 4.30
C ASP A 88 16.50 0.80 3.68
N GLU A 89 16.57 0.95 2.36
CA GLU A 89 16.02 2.12 1.68
C GLU A 89 14.51 2.18 1.90
N VAL A 90 14.04 3.38 2.25
CA VAL A 90 12.65 3.63 2.63
C VAL A 90 11.87 4.14 1.43
N LEU A 91 10.77 3.47 1.14
CA LEU A 91 9.78 3.84 0.13
C LEU A 91 8.58 4.48 0.82
N SER A 92 7.96 5.46 0.16
CA SER A 92 6.68 6.06 0.58
C SER A 92 5.65 5.86 -0.51
N LEU A 93 4.61 5.07 -0.23
CA LEU A 93 3.57 4.73 -1.18
C LEU A 93 2.61 5.91 -1.37
N MET A 94 2.46 6.34 -2.62
CA MET A 94 1.62 7.48 -3.00
C MET A 94 0.25 7.03 -3.48
N ALA A 95 0.19 6.01 -4.34
CA ALA A 95 -1.06 5.49 -4.88
C ALA A 95 -0.93 4.04 -5.34
N ILE A 96 -2.08 3.37 -5.40
CA ILE A 96 -2.27 2.07 -6.05
C ILE A 96 -3.33 2.26 -7.12
N GLN A 97 -3.00 1.98 -8.38
CA GLN A 97 -3.88 2.22 -9.52
C GLN A 97 -3.98 0.98 -10.39
N PHE A 98 -5.15 0.73 -10.95
CA PHE A 98 -5.35 -0.31 -11.95
C PHE A 98 -5.44 0.29 -13.34
N THR A 99 -4.88 -0.39 -14.33
CA THR A 99 -5.10 -0.12 -15.75
C THR A 99 -5.59 -1.39 -16.40
N ALA A 100 -6.81 -1.35 -16.91
CA ALA A 100 -7.44 -2.50 -17.56
C ALA A 100 -6.66 -2.92 -18.83
N GLY A 101 -6.48 -4.23 -18.98
CA GLY A 101 -5.98 -4.87 -20.20
C GLY A 101 -7.10 -5.67 -20.87
N GLU A 102 -6.83 -6.94 -21.20
CA GLU A 102 -7.86 -7.88 -21.62
C GLU A 102 -8.68 -8.34 -20.41
N THR A 103 -9.91 -7.83 -20.27
CA THR A 103 -10.78 -8.11 -19.10
C THR A 103 -10.88 -9.61 -18.79
N PRO A 104 -10.69 -10.05 -17.53
CA PRO A 104 -10.55 -9.23 -16.32
C PRO A 104 -9.11 -8.83 -15.96
N ALA A 105 -8.14 -9.14 -16.81
CA ALA A 105 -6.73 -8.89 -16.56
C ALA A 105 -6.36 -7.41 -16.70
N GLY A 106 -5.21 -7.06 -16.13
CA GLY A 106 -4.65 -5.72 -16.26
C GLY A 106 -3.35 -5.55 -15.50
N THR A 107 -2.99 -4.30 -15.25
CA THR A 107 -1.79 -3.93 -14.49
C THR A 107 -2.18 -3.16 -13.25
N ILE A 108 -1.69 -3.58 -12.09
CA ILE A 108 -1.71 -2.79 -10.86
C ILE A 108 -0.36 -2.09 -10.73
N GLU A 109 -0.36 -0.76 -10.65
CA GLU A 109 0.82 0.05 -10.39
C GLU A 109 0.79 0.61 -8.97
N LEU A 110 1.83 0.31 -8.20
CA LEU A 110 2.14 0.95 -6.92
C LEU A 110 3.17 2.04 -7.20
N THR A 111 2.78 3.30 -7.02
CA THR A 111 3.68 4.44 -7.20
C THR A 111 4.21 4.91 -5.85
N PHE A 112 5.51 5.17 -5.80
CA PHE A 112 6.19 5.66 -4.62
C PHE A 112 6.73 7.07 -4.87
N SER A 113 7.04 7.79 -3.80
CA SER A 113 7.80 9.04 -3.87
C SER A 113 9.13 8.84 -4.59
N ALA A 114 9.76 9.94 -5.04
CA ALA A 114 11.07 9.92 -5.70
C ALA A 114 11.11 9.09 -7.01
N ASN A 115 10.01 9.09 -7.77
CA ASN A 115 9.89 8.44 -9.09
C ASN A 115 10.18 6.92 -9.08
N ALA A 116 9.87 6.25 -7.97
CA ALA A 116 9.92 4.80 -7.86
C ALA A 116 8.53 4.18 -8.10
N ALA A 117 8.47 3.00 -8.72
CA ALA A 117 7.21 2.30 -8.96
C ALA A 117 7.40 0.79 -9.05
N ILE A 118 6.34 0.05 -8.72
CA ILE A 118 6.20 -1.39 -8.95
C ILE A 118 4.97 -1.63 -9.81
N ARG A 119 5.13 -2.36 -10.91
CA ARG A 119 4.06 -2.82 -11.78
C ARG A 119 3.84 -4.30 -11.58
N LEU A 120 2.60 -4.67 -11.31
CA LEU A 120 2.12 -6.03 -11.18
C LEU A 120 1.21 -6.34 -12.35
N GLU A 121 1.59 -7.30 -13.18
CA GLU A 121 0.70 -7.88 -14.18
C GLU A 121 -0.19 -8.91 -13.48
N VAL A 122 -1.51 -8.77 -13.59
CA VAL A 122 -2.47 -9.58 -12.83
C VAL A 122 -3.56 -10.19 -13.72
N GLU A 123 -3.99 -11.40 -13.39
CA GLU A 123 -5.12 -12.06 -14.08
C GLU A 123 -6.45 -11.37 -13.74
N CYS A 124 -6.57 -10.75 -12.56
CA CYS A 124 -7.68 -9.91 -12.12
C CYS A 124 -7.27 -9.10 -10.87
N ILE A 125 -8.10 -8.15 -10.45
CA ILE A 125 -7.93 -7.47 -9.15
C ILE A 125 -8.29 -8.46 -8.04
N GLU A 126 -7.32 -8.82 -7.22
CA GLU A 126 -7.53 -9.60 -6.00
C GLU A 126 -6.49 -9.17 -4.96
N ALA A 127 -6.85 -8.19 -4.12
CA ALA A 127 -5.96 -7.63 -3.11
C ALA A 127 -6.56 -7.71 -1.70
N GLN A 128 -5.73 -7.84 -0.67
CA GLN A 128 -6.18 -7.80 0.71
C GLN A 128 -5.20 -7.01 1.58
N MET A 129 -5.76 -6.18 2.47
CA MET A 129 -5.02 -5.42 3.47
C MET A 129 -5.42 -5.90 4.87
N THR A 130 -4.48 -6.06 5.79
CA THR A 130 -4.76 -6.41 7.19
C THR A 130 -3.80 -5.70 8.14
N ASP A 131 -4.35 -4.97 9.11
CA ASP A 131 -3.56 -4.41 10.21
C ASP A 131 -3.06 -5.53 11.13
N LEU A 132 -1.78 -5.47 11.50
CA LEU A 132 -1.06 -6.53 12.23
C LEU A 132 -0.91 -6.25 13.72
N GLY A 133 -1.46 -5.15 14.23
CA GLY A 133 -1.35 -4.81 15.64
C GLY A 133 -1.96 -3.47 16.03
N ALA A 134 -1.65 -3.07 17.26
CA ALA A 134 -2.07 -1.80 17.82
C ALA A 134 -1.46 -0.61 17.08
N ALA A 135 -2.20 0.49 17.04
CA ALA A 135 -1.69 1.76 16.54
C ALA A 135 -0.66 2.36 17.52
N TRP A 136 0.29 3.12 16.97
CA TRP A 136 1.17 3.99 17.76
C TRP A 136 1.07 5.43 17.29
N GLU A 137 1.27 6.36 18.22
CA GLU A 137 1.20 7.79 17.95
C GLU A 137 2.39 8.26 17.10
N THR A 138 2.15 9.25 16.25
CA THR A 138 3.20 9.94 15.50
C THR A 138 2.91 11.44 15.52
N GLU A 139 3.95 12.26 15.57
CA GLU A 139 3.82 13.71 15.42
C GLU A 139 3.82 14.13 13.94
N SER A 140 4.24 13.24 13.05
CA SER A 140 4.41 13.53 11.62
C SER A 140 3.14 13.26 10.81
N LEU A 141 2.44 14.34 10.46
CA LEU A 141 1.42 14.32 9.40
C LEU A 141 2.12 14.31 8.03
N PRO A 142 1.82 13.35 7.13
CA PRO A 142 2.30 13.41 5.75
C PRO A 142 1.92 14.72 5.07
N ARG A 143 2.88 15.35 4.39
CA ARG A 143 2.67 16.58 3.63
C ARG A 143 3.28 16.41 2.25
N HIS A 144 2.48 16.65 1.22
CA HIS A 144 2.93 16.74 -0.16
C HIS A 144 2.68 18.15 -0.64
N ASN A 145 3.72 18.82 -1.12
CA ASN A 145 3.52 20.02 -1.91
C ASN A 145 3.08 19.55 -3.30
N VAL A 146 1.83 19.83 -3.64
CA VAL A 146 1.29 19.65 -4.99
C VAL A 146 1.80 20.78 -5.88
#